data_AF-Q9S3W2-F1
#
_entry.id   AF-Q9S3W2-F1
#
_cell.length_a   1.000
_cell.length_b   1.000
_cell.length_c   1.000
_cell.angle_alpha   90.00
_cell.angle_beta   90.00
_cell.angle_gamma   90.00
#
_symmetry.space_group_name_H-M   'P 1'
#
loop_
_entity.id
_entity.type
_entity.pdbx_description
1 polymer ?
#
loop_
_entity_poly.entity_id
_entity_poly.type
_entity_poly.pdbx_seq_one_letter_code
_entity_poly.pdbx_strand_id
1 'polypeptide(L)'
;MNPVVISVCVMLLLALMRVNVVVALTFSAVIGGLVAGMSLNETVAAFESGLGGGATIALSYAMLGTFAVAISKSGITDLLAQSVIRRIHGQESHAASTGLKYLVLISLLLMAMASQNVIPVHIAFIPILIPPLLSVFAKLKLDRRLVACVLTFGLITPLHGASRRVLAGIFLNKNFAKKTA
;
A
#
# COMPACT_ATOMS: atom_id res chain seq x y z
N MET A 1 2.88 8.27 38.01
CA MET A 1 3.42 8.23 36.62
C MET A 1 2.25 8.21 35.65
N ASN A 2 2.39 8.79 34.46
CA ASN A 2 1.32 8.78 33.46
C ASN A 2 1.12 7.34 32.92
N PRO A 3 -0.07 6.72 33.08
CA PRO A 3 -0.35 5.37 32.59
C PRO A 3 -0.07 5.20 31.10
N VAL A 4 -0.31 6.25 30.31
CA VAL A 4 -0.06 6.27 28.86
C VAL A 4 1.43 6.07 28.56
N VAL A 5 2.31 6.71 29.31
CA VAL A 5 3.76 6.60 29.11
C VAL A 5 4.22 5.18 29.42
N ILE A 6 3.68 4.56 30.48
CA ILE A 6 4.00 3.18 30.85
C ILE A 6 3.56 2.22 29.74
N SER A 7 2.34 2.35 29.22
CA SER A 7 1.88 1.53 28.09
C SER A 7 2.76 1.65 26.85
N VAL A 8 3.14 2.86 26.45
CA VAL A 8 3.98 3.07 25.27
C VAL A 8 5.37 2.48 25.48
N CYS A 9 5.96 2.63 26.67
CA CYS A 9 7.24 2.00 27.01
C CYS A 9 7.16 0.48 26.95
N VAL A 10 6.10 -0.14 27.51
CA VAL A 10 5.90 -1.59 27.46
C VAL A 10 5.74 -2.07 26.00
N MET A 11 4.96 -1.35 25.20
CA MET A 11 4.76 -1.67 23.78
C MET A 11 6.08 -1.64 23.01
N LEU A 12 6.88 -0.58 23.19
CA LEU A 12 8.18 -0.44 22.54
C LEU A 12 9.15 -1.53 22.99
N LEU A 13 9.19 -1.85 24.28
CA LEU A 13 10.08 -2.88 24.83
C LEU A 13 9.73 -4.27 24.28
N LEU A 14 8.43 -4.62 24.24
CA LEU A 14 7.96 -5.87 23.63
C LEU A 14 8.26 -5.92 22.11
N ALA A 15 8.07 -4.80 21.39
CA ALA A 15 8.41 -4.72 19.98
C ALA A 15 9.92 -4.86 19.71
N LEU A 16 10.77 -4.31 20.58
CA LEU A 16 12.24 -4.47 20.52
C LEU A 16 12.67 -5.92 20.78
N MET A 17 11.94 -6.64 21.63
CA MET A 17 12.13 -8.07 21.87
C MET A 17 11.64 -8.96 20.70
N ARG A 18 11.26 -8.36 19.56
CA ARG A 18 10.71 -9.04 18.37
C ARG A 18 9.39 -9.78 18.64
N VAL A 19 8.61 -9.34 19.63
CA VAL A 19 7.24 -9.83 19.82
C VAL A 19 6.35 -9.25 18.70
N ASN A 20 5.37 -10.03 18.23
CA ASN A 20 4.43 -9.56 17.23
C ASN A 20 3.72 -8.28 17.70
N VAL A 21 3.66 -7.28 16.83
CA VAL A 21 3.05 -5.96 17.11
C VAL A 21 1.64 -6.10 17.67
N VAL A 22 0.83 -7.03 17.14
CA VAL A 22 -0.54 -7.26 17.64
C VAL A 22 -0.51 -7.67 19.12
N VAL A 23 0.35 -8.63 19.47
CA VAL A 23 0.51 -9.12 20.84
C VAL A 23 1.04 -8.01 21.75
N ALA A 24 2.05 -7.26 21.28
CA ALA A 24 2.61 -6.15 22.03
C ALA A 24 1.56 -5.07 22.34
N LEU A 25 0.71 -4.71 21.37
CA LEU A 25 -0.37 -3.74 21.55
C LEU A 25 -1.42 -4.24 22.55
N THR A 26 -1.83 -5.51 22.47
CA THR A 26 -2.81 -6.09 23.41
C THR A 26 -2.29 -6.09 24.85
N PHE A 27 -1.07 -6.58 25.09
CA PHE A 27 -0.49 -6.59 26.44
C PHE A 27 -0.29 -5.17 26.99
N SER A 28 0.15 -4.23 26.16
CA SER A 28 0.38 -2.84 26.57
C SER A 28 -0.91 -2.10 26.89
N ALA A 29 -2.01 -2.42 26.19
CA ALA A 29 -3.34 -1.90 26.49
C ALA A 29 -3.88 -2.44 27.82
N VAL A 30 -3.70 -3.74 28.09
CA VAL A 30 -4.11 -4.36 29.37
C VAL A 30 -3.32 -3.77 30.54
N ILE A 31 -2.00 -3.70 30.42
CA ILE A 31 -1.13 -3.09 31.46
C ILE A 31 -1.47 -1.61 31.64
N GLY A 32 -1.79 -0.90 30.55
CA GLY A 32 -2.21 0.50 30.59
C GLY A 32 -3.47 0.76 31.38
N GLY A 33 -4.52 -0.03 31.13
CA GLY A 33 -5.79 0.08 31.85
C GLY A 33 -5.62 -0.23 33.34
N LEU A 34 -4.87 -1.28 33.68
CA LEU A 34 -4.58 -1.64 35.07
C LEU A 34 -3.80 -0.53 35.80
N VAL A 35 -2.80 0.07 35.16
CA VAL A 35 -2.02 1.18 35.72
C VAL A 35 -2.85 2.48 35.80
N ALA A 36 -3.86 2.63 34.95
CA ALA A 36 -4.83 3.73 35.00
C ALA A 36 -5.86 3.58 36.14
N GLY A 37 -5.81 2.49 36.91
CA GLY A 37 -6.76 2.22 38.00
C GLY A 37 -8.08 1.62 37.54
N MET A 38 -8.19 1.19 36.28
CA MET A 38 -9.36 0.50 35.76
C MET A 38 -9.35 -0.96 36.22
N SER A 39 -10.53 -1.51 36.49
CA SER A 39 -10.68 -2.96 36.67
C SER A 39 -10.35 -3.71 35.37
N LEU A 40 -10.10 -5.02 35.46
CA LEU A 40 -9.84 -5.84 34.28
C LEU A 40 -11.01 -5.79 33.28
N ASN A 41 -12.25 -5.83 33.78
CA ASN A 41 -13.45 -5.74 32.95
C ASN A 41 -13.55 -4.39 32.23
N GLU A 42 -13.31 -3.28 32.92
CA GLU A 42 -13.32 -1.95 32.32
C GLU A 42 -12.20 -1.78 31.28
N THR A 43 -11.03 -2.35 31.55
CA THR A 43 -9.89 -2.33 30.63
C THR A 43 -10.22 -3.07 29.33
N VAL A 44 -10.83 -4.25 29.44
CA VAL A 44 -11.28 -5.03 28.27
C VAL A 44 -12.37 -4.30 27.52
N ALA A 45 -13.37 -3.73 28.21
CA ALA A 45 -14.45 -2.96 27.58
C ALA A 45 -13.92 -1.73 26.82
N ALA A 46 -12.94 -1.01 27.40
CA ALA A 46 -12.30 0.13 26.75
C ALA A 46 -11.44 -0.30 25.54
N PHE A 47 -10.75 -1.45 25.64
CA PHE A 47 -9.99 -2.01 24.52
C PHE A 47 -10.91 -2.43 23.36
N GLU A 48 -12.03 -3.11 23.64
CA GLU A 48 -13.03 -3.48 22.64
C GLU A 48 -13.68 -2.25 22.00
N SER A 49 -14.04 -1.24 22.81
CA SER A 49 -14.57 0.03 22.32
C SER A 49 -13.56 0.76 21.42
N GLY A 50 -12.28 0.74 21.80
CA GLY A 50 -11.18 1.29 20.99
C GLY A 50 -10.93 0.54 19.67
N LEU A 51 -11.30 -0.74 19.60
CA LEU A 51 -11.20 -1.56 18.39
C LEU A 51 -12.38 -1.37 17.42
N GLY A 52 -13.58 -1.07 17.90
CA GLY A 52 -14.83 -1.19 17.13
C GLY A 52 -14.79 -0.62 15.71
N GLY A 53 -14.36 0.64 15.54
CA GLY A 53 -14.26 1.28 14.21
C GLY A 53 -13.13 0.72 13.33
N GLY A 54 -12.02 0.31 13.94
CA GLY A 54 -10.82 -0.17 13.23
C GLY A 54 -10.85 -1.67 12.91
N ALA A 55 -11.53 -2.48 13.71
CA ALA A 55 -11.57 -3.93 13.59
C ALA A 55 -12.26 -4.38 12.30
N THR A 56 -13.40 -3.76 11.96
CA THR A 56 -14.12 -4.03 10.70
C THR A 56 -13.29 -3.65 9.48
N ILE A 57 -12.54 -2.55 9.55
CA ILE A 57 -11.62 -2.11 8.48
C ILE A 57 -10.45 -3.08 8.35
N ALA A 58 -9.85 -3.50 9.48
CA ALA A 58 -8.76 -4.46 9.51
C ALA A 58 -9.18 -5.82 8.93
N LEU A 59 -10.38 -6.30 9.27
CA LEU A 59 -10.93 -7.55 8.75
C LEU A 59 -11.19 -7.46 7.23
N SER A 60 -11.71 -6.32 6.75
CA SER A 60 -11.88 -6.06 5.32
C SER A 60 -10.55 -6.07 4.56
N TYR A 61 -9.50 -5.50 5.15
CA TYR A 61 -8.14 -5.53 4.59
C TYR A 61 -7.51 -6.91 4.59
N ALA A 62 -7.71 -7.66 5.67
CA ALA A 62 -7.27 -9.06 5.72
C ALA A 62 -7.93 -9.84 4.58
N MET A 63 -9.26 -9.70 4.40
CA MET A 63 -10.01 -10.36 3.31
C MET A 63 -9.56 -9.93 1.91
N LEU A 64 -9.33 -8.63 1.69
CA LEU A 64 -8.81 -8.11 0.42
C LEU A 64 -7.39 -8.63 0.15
N GLY A 65 -6.56 -8.74 1.18
CA GLY A 65 -5.24 -9.34 1.12
C GLY A 65 -5.28 -10.85 0.79
N THR A 66 -6.19 -11.61 1.39
CA THR A 66 -6.38 -13.02 1.02
C THR A 66 -6.93 -13.18 -0.40
N PHE A 67 -7.86 -12.31 -0.82
CA PHE A 67 -8.37 -12.28 -2.19
C PHE A 67 -7.26 -12.00 -3.21
N ALA A 68 -6.41 -11.01 -2.92
CA ALA A 68 -5.22 -10.69 -3.69
C ALA A 68 -4.28 -11.89 -3.89
N VAL A 69 -3.99 -12.62 -2.80
CA VAL A 69 -3.17 -13.83 -2.86
C VAL A 69 -3.86 -14.93 -3.65
N ALA A 70 -5.17 -15.12 -3.48
CA ALA A 70 -5.95 -16.12 -4.22
C ALA A 70 -5.95 -15.85 -5.73
N ILE A 71 -6.14 -14.59 -6.17
CA ILE A 71 -6.03 -14.21 -7.59
C ILE A 71 -4.62 -14.38 -8.12
N SER A 72 -3.60 -14.00 -7.36
CA SER A 72 -2.21 -14.19 -7.78
C SER A 72 -1.89 -15.68 -7.99
N LYS A 73 -2.47 -16.56 -7.17
CA LYS A 73 -2.30 -18.03 -7.26
C LYS A 73 -3.21 -18.70 -8.30
N SER A 74 -4.29 -18.06 -8.76
CA SER A 74 -5.22 -18.65 -9.75
C SER A 74 -4.70 -18.65 -11.19
N GLY A 75 -3.54 -18.04 -11.47
CA GLY A 75 -2.95 -17.98 -12.82
C GLY A 75 -3.58 -16.97 -13.77
N ILE A 76 -4.71 -16.33 -13.39
CA ILE A 76 -5.36 -15.25 -14.15
C ILE A 76 -4.36 -14.12 -14.43
N THR A 77 -3.53 -13.80 -13.44
CA THR A 77 -2.51 -12.74 -13.54
C THR A 77 -1.42 -13.05 -14.58
N ASP A 78 -1.08 -14.34 -14.75
CA ASP A 78 -0.14 -14.79 -15.77
C ASP A 78 -0.74 -14.73 -17.18
N LEU A 79 -2.03 -15.08 -17.34
CA LEU A 79 -2.75 -14.97 -18.62
C LEU A 79 -2.87 -13.52 -19.08
N LEU A 80 -3.15 -12.60 -18.16
CA LEU A 80 -3.16 -11.16 -18.44
C LEU A 80 -1.77 -10.69 -18.85
N ALA A 81 -0.72 -11.10 -18.13
CA ALA A 81 0.65 -10.74 -18.47
C ALA A 81 1.04 -11.26 -19.86
N GLN A 82 0.72 -12.52 -20.19
CA GLN A 82 0.97 -13.07 -21.52
C GLN A 82 0.18 -12.37 -22.63
N SER A 83 -1.07 -11.97 -22.38
CA SER A 83 -1.87 -11.20 -23.35
C SER A 83 -1.26 -9.82 -23.62
N VAL A 84 -0.78 -9.16 -22.56
CA VAL A 84 -0.06 -7.88 -22.69
C VAL A 84 1.24 -8.08 -23.47
N ILE A 85 2.01 -9.15 -23.18
CA ILE A 85 3.27 -9.45 -23.88
C ILE A 85 3.05 -9.84 -25.34
N ARG A 86 2.01 -10.60 -25.68
CA ARG A 86 1.68 -10.91 -27.07
C ARG A 86 1.37 -9.66 -27.88
N ARG A 87 0.70 -8.67 -27.27
CA ARG A 87 0.50 -7.35 -27.89
C ARG A 87 1.82 -6.56 -28.04
N ILE A 88 2.85 -6.85 -27.23
CA ILE A 88 4.20 -6.25 -27.30
C ILE A 88 5.05 -6.88 -28.41
N HIS A 89 5.09 -8.22 -28.49
CA HIS A 89 5.96 -8.95 -29.43
C HIS A 89 5.58 -8.75 -30.90
N GLY A 90 4.40 -8.20 -31.19
CA GLY A 90 4.05 -7.77 -32.55
C GLY A 90 4.76 -6.50 -33.02
N GLN A 91 5.51 -5.80 -32.15
CA GLN A 91 6.23 -4.57 -32.48
C GLN A 91 7.68 -4.65 -31.97
N GLU A 92 8.54 -5.30 -32.75
CA GLU A 92 10.00 -5.42 -32.55
C GLU A 92 10.70 -4.05 -32.64
N SER A 93 10.54 -3.21 -31.61
CA SER A 93 11.30 -1.97 -31.44
C SER A 93 11.50 -1.69 -29.96
N HIS A 94 12.76 -1.51 -29.54
CA HIS A 94 13.12 -1.09 -28.18
C HIS A 94 12.39 0.19 -27.72
N ALA A 95 11.94 1.05 -28.66
CA ALA A 95 11.13 2.23 -28.38
C ALA A 95 9.67 1.88 -28.00
N ALA A 96 9.09 0.83 -28.61
CA ALA A 96 7.73 0.37 -28.33
C ALA A 96 7.61 -0.22 -26.91
N SER A 97 8.65 -0.93 -26.43
CA SER A 97 8.67 -1.47 -25.07
C SER A 97 8.71 -0.37 -23.99
N THR A 98 9.37 0.76 -24.27
CA THR A 98 9.43 1.91 -23.37
C THR A 98 8.10 2.67 -23.38
N GLY A 99 7.49 2.88 -24.55
CA GLY A 99 6.18 3.52 -24.67
C GLY A 99 5.10 2.80 -23.86
N LEU A 100 5.07 1.46 -23.90
CA LEU A 100 4.08 0.69 -23.15
C LEU A 100 4.31 0.72 -21.63
N LYS A 101 5.57 0.72 -21.16
CA LYS A 101 5.88 0.93 -19.73
C LYS A 101 5.31 2.24 -19.23
N TYR A 102 5.50 3.32 -19.98
CA TYR A 102 4.92 4.62 -19.67
C TYR A 102 3.39 4.61 -19.76
N LEU A 103 2.80 3.91 -20.74
CA LEU A 103 1.34 3.76 -20.86
C LEU A 103 0.74 3.06 -19.63
N VAL A 104 1.31 1.95 -19.18
CA VAL A 104 0.85 1.24 -17.97
C VAL A 104 0.98 2.12 -16.72
N LEU A 105 2.08 2.88 -16.58
CA LEU A 105 2.26 3.81 -15.47
C LEU A 105 1.26 4.97 -15.50
N ILE A 106 0.98 5.52 -16.69
CA ILE A 106 -0.03 6.58 -16.88
C ILE A 106 -1.43 6.04 -16.61
N SER A 107 -1.76 4.83 -17.06
CA SER A 107 -3.07 4.22 -16.77
C SER A 107 -3.25 3.95 -15.28
N LEU A 108 -2.21 3.48 -14.59
CA LEU A 108 -2.18 3.32 -13.13
C LEU A 108 -2.38 4.65 -12.40
N LEU A 109 -1.73 5.72 -12.87
CA LEU A 109 -1.87 7.06 -12.31
C LEU A 109 -3.29 7.60 -12.48
N LEU A 110 -3.86 7.47 -13.68
CA LEU A 110 -5.23 7.91 -13.97
C LEU A 110 -6.25 7.11 -13.15
N MET A 111 -6.07 5.80 -13.03
CA MET A 111 -6.91 4.94 -12.19
C MET A 111 -6.82 5.34 -10.72
N ALA A 112 -5.60 5.64 -10.21
CA ALA A 112 -5.39 6.10 -8.84
C ALA A 112 -6.07 7.44 -8.55
N MET A 113 -5.97 8.40 -9.48
CA MET A 113 -6.66 9.69 -9.36
C MET A 113 -8.18 9.55 -9.44
N ALA A 114 -8.69 8.70 -10.35
CA ALA A 114 -10.11 8.42 -10.47
C ALA A 114 -10.67 7.73 -9.21
N SER A 115 -9.89 6.86 -8.56
CA SER A 115 -10.24 6.19 -7.31
C SER A 115 -10.41 7.14 -6.11
N GLN A 116 -10.00 8.40 -6.21
CA GLN A 116 -10.25 9.40 -5.19
C GLN A 116 -11.50 10.24 -5.46
N ASN A 117 -11.93 10.33 -6.72
CA ASN A 117 -12.94 11.28 -7.18
C ASN A 117 -14.28 10.64 -7.56
N VAL A 118 -14.30 9.38 -8.02
CA VAL A 118 -15.52 8.73 -8.55
C VAL A 118 -16.18 7.80 -7.54
N ILE A 119 -15.38 7.07 -6.74
CA ILE A 119 -15.85 6.18 -5.67
C ILE A 119 -14.81 6.29 -4.56
N PRO A 120 -15.16 6.59 -3.29
CA PRO A 120 -14.20 6.77 -2.20
C PRO A 120 -13.63 5.42 -1.68
N VAL A 121 -12.99 4.65 -2.56
CA VAL A 121 -12.38 3.33 -2.29
C VAL A 121 -10.87 3.38 -2.12
N HIS A 122 -10.28 4.56 -1.94
CA HIS A 122 -8.83 4.79 -1.82
C HIS A 122 -8.12 3.84 -0.82
N ILE A 123 -8.82 3.44 0.24
CA ILE A 123 -8.37 2.50 1.28
C ILE A 123 -8.27 1.06 0.73
N ALA A 124 -9.23 0.56 -0.05
CA ALA A 124 -9.24 -0.80 -0.60
C ALA A 124 -8.55 -0.94 -1.97
N PHE A 125 -8.29 0.18 -2.65
CA PHE A 125 -7.79 0.21 -4.03
C PHE A 125 -6.41 -0.45 -4.20
N ILE A 126 -5.47 -0.15 -3.31
CA ILE A 126 -4.10 -0.66 -3.39
C ILE A 126 -4.04 -2.20 -3.23
N PRO A 127 -4.67 -2.79 -2.18
CA PRO A 127 -4.75 -4.24 -2.03
C PRO A 127 -5.40 -4.97 -3.22
N ILE A 128 -6.36 -4.34 -3.91
CA ILE A 128 -7.06 -4.98 -5.03
C ILE A 128 -6.25 -4.89 -6.32
N LEU A 129 -5.62 -3.75 -6.59
CA LEU A 129 -5.02 -3.45 -7.90
C LEU A 129 -3.59 -3.97 -8.05
N ILE A 130 -2.76 -3.86 -7.01
CA ILE A 130 -1.33 -4.23 -7.09
C ILE A 130 -1.11 -5.74 -7.32
N PRO A 131 -1.76 -6.65 -6.58
CA PRO A 131 -1.48 -8.09 -6.71
C PRO A 131 -1.74 -8.66 -8.11
N PRO A 132 -2.86 -8.33 -8.80
CA PRO A 132 -3.10 -8.76 -10.17
C PRO A 132 -2.05 -8.26 -11.17
N LEU A 133 -1.51 -7.06 -10.94
CA LEU A 133 -0.55 -6.42 -11.83
C LEU A 133 0.90 -6.78 -11.51
N LEU A 134 1.17 -7.44 -10.38
CA LEU A 134 2.52 -7.80 -9.97
C LEU A 134 3.22 -8.68 -11.02
N SER A 135 2.50 -9.65 -11.59
CA SER A 135 2.97 -10.53 -12.67
C SER A 135 3.26 -9.75 -13.95
N VAL A 136 2.42 -8.75 -14.27
CA VAL A 136 2.61 -7.85 -15.42
C VAL A 136 3.87 -6.98 -15.22
N PHE A 137 4.06 -6.42 -14.02
CA PHE A 137 5.24 -5.62 -13.68
C PHE A 137 6.53 -6.42 -13.75
N ALA A 138 6.51 -7.67 -13.26
CA ALA A 138 7.64 -8.57 -13.32
C ALA A 138 8.05 -8.87 -14.78
N LYS A 139 7.09 -9.15 -15.66
CA LYS A 139 7.35 -9.43 -17.08
C LYS A 139 7.80 -8.18 -17.86
N LEU A 140 7.27 -7.01 -17.53
CA LEU A 140 7.68 -5.72 -18.12
C LEU A 140 9.00 -5.19 -17.53
N LYS A 141 9.60 -5.88 -16.54
CA LYS A 141 10.76 -5.41 -15.77
C LYS A 141 10.55 -3.98 -15.25
N LEU A 142 9.38 -3.72 -14.65
CA LEU A 142 9.07 -2.45 -14.00
C LEU A 142 9.59 -2.45 -12.56
N ASP A 143 10.21 -1.34 -12.17
CA ASP A 143 10.64 -1.14 -10.78
C ASP A 143 9.43 -0.99 -9.86
N ARG A 144 9.29 -1.92 -8.90
CA ARG A 144 8.23 -1.89 -7.88
C ARG A 144 8.23 -0.59 -7.07
N ARG A 145 9.40 0.02 -6.87
CA ARG A 145 9.57 1.33 -6.22
C ARG A 145 8.92 2.45 -7.01
N LEU A 146 9.11 2.47 -8.34
CA LEU A 146 8.53 3.49 -9.20
C LEU A 146 7.01 3.38 -9.24
N VAL A 147 6.47 2.15 -9.32
CA VAL A 147 5.02 1.90 -9.26
C VAL A 147 4.44 2.40 -7.93
N ALA A 148 5.08 2.10 -6.81
CA ALA A 148 4.65 2.61 -5.49
C ALA A 148 4.65 4.14 -5.46
N CYS A 149 5.72 4.80 -5.92
CA CYS A 149 5.78 6.27 -5.99
C CYS A 149 4.67 6.86 -6.87
N VAL A 150 4.38 6.27 -8.02
CA VAL A 150 3.31 6.73 -8.93
C VAL A 150 1.93 6.54 -8.31
N LEU A 151 1.68 5.42 -7.62
CA LEU A 151 0.42 5.16 -6.92
C LEU A 151 0.23 6.09 -5.72
N THR A 152 1.25 6.26 -4.88
CA THR A 152 1.22 7.22 -3.76
C THR A 152 1.04 8.64 -4.26
N PHE A 153 1.70 9.00 -5.37
CA PHE A 153 1.51 10.30 -6.00
C PHE A 153 0.07 10.49 -6.51
N GLY A 154 -0.49 9.49 -7.20
CA GLY A 154 -1.88 9.50 -7.68
C GLY A 154 -2.92 9.56 -6.57
N LEU A 155 -2.61 8.99 -5.39
CA LEU A 155 -3.45 9.06 -4.19
C LEU A 155 -3.24 10.34 -3.34
N ILE A 156 -2.14 11.06 -3.48
CA ILE A 156 -1.92 12.31 -2.72
C ILE A 156 -2.28 13.54 -3.57
N THR A 157 -2.40 13.36 -4.88
CA THR A 157 -2.69 14.43 -5.83
C THR A 157 -4.13 14.26 -6.31
N PRO A 158 -5.11 14.90 -5.67
CA PRO A 158 -6.39 15.11 -6.30
C PRO A 158 -6.17 15.89 -7.61
N LEU A 159 -7.04 15.67 -8.59
CA LEU A 159 -7.07 16.33 -9.90
C LEU A 159 -7.04 17.89 -9.81
N HIS A 160 -7.28 18.45 -8.62
CA HIS A 160 -7.20 19.87 -8.31
C HIS A 160 -5.75 20.30 -7.96
N GLY A 161 -5.01 20.77 -8.97
CA GLY A 161 -3.96 21.81 -8.82
C GLY A 161 -2.54 21.39 -8.40
N ALA A 162 -2.29 20.19 -7.85
CA ALA A 162 -0.96 19.81 -7.36
C ALA A 162 -0.04 19.14 -8.41
N SER A 163 -0.51 18.97 -9.65
CA SER A 163 0.20 18.30 -10.75
C SER A 163 1.57 18.92 -11.11
N ARG A 164 1.78 20.23 -10.86
CA ARG A 164 3.00 20.94 -11.30
C ARG A 164 4.25 20.69 -10.45
N ARG A 165 4.13 20.34 -9.16
CA ARG A 165 5.30 20.27 -8.25
C ARG A 165 5.97 18.90 -8.15
N VAL A 166 5.23 17.81 -8.33
CA VAL A 166 5.79 16.45 -8.15
C VAL A 166 6.28 15.85 -9.47
N LEU A 167 5.66 16.21 -10.61
CA LEU A 167 6.17 15.83 -11.93
C LEU A 167 7.60 16.36 -12.15
N ALA A 168 7.92 17.53 -11.57
CA ALA A 168 9.26 18.10 -11.56
C ALA A 168 10.29 17.20 -10.86
N GLY A 169 9.94 16.55 -9.74
CA GLY A 169 10.86 15.67 -9.01
C GLY A 169 11.21 14.38 -9.76
N ILE A 170 10.25 13.79 -10.48
CA ILE A 170 10.44 12.52 -11.21
C ILE A 170 11.13 12.74 -12.57
N PHE A 171 10.86 13.85 -13.26
CA PHE A 171 11.54 14.17 -14.53
C PHE A 171 12.94 14.74 -14.33
N LEU A 172 13.22 15.47 -13.24
CA LEU A 172 14.57 15.99 -12.99
C LEU A 172 15.57 14.89 -12.60
N ASN A 173 15.14 13.80 -11.94
CA ASN A 173 16.08 12.76 -11.53
C ASN A 173 16.58 11.87 -12.68
N LYS A 174 15.88 11.80 -13.82
CA LYS A 174 16.38 11.06 -15.00
C LYS A 174 17.40 11.83 -15.85
N ASN A 175 17.48 13.15 -15.71
CA ASN A 175 18.47 13.95 -16.44
C ASN A 175 19.82 14.09 -15.71
N PHE A 176 19.90 13.76 -14.41
CA PHE A 176 21.17 13.78 -13.67
C PHE A 176 21.96 12.47 -13.71
N ALA A 177 21.35 11.33 -14.06
CA ALA A 177 22.06 10.05 -14.15
C ALA A 177 22.92 9.89 -15.43
N LYS A 178 23.05 10.93 -16.27
CA LYS A 178 23.85 10.91 -17.50
C LYS A 178 25.02 11.90 -17.51
N LYS A 179 25.37 12.50 -16.37
CA LYS A 179 26.47 13.48 -16.27
C LYS A 179 27.33 13.31 -15.02
N THR A 180 27.91 12.12 -14.87
CA THR A 180 29.16 11.87 -14.14
C THR A 180 29.89 10.76 -14.87
N ALA A 181 30.47 11.13 -16.02
CA ALA A 181 31.76 10.64 -16.46
C ALA A 181 32.79 11.66 -15.99
#